data_AF-A0A7C1CBX7-F1
#
_entry.id   AF-A0A7C1CBX7-F1
#
_cell.length_a   1.000
_cell.length_b   1.000
_cell.length_c   1.000
_cell.angle_alpha   90.00
_cell.angle_beta   90.00
_cell.angle_gamma   90.00
#
_symmetry.space_group_name_H-M   'P 1'
#
loop_
_entity.id
_entity.type
_entity.pdbx_description
1 polymer ?
#
loop_
_entity_poly.entity_id
_entity_poly.type
_entity_poly.pdbx_seq_one_letter_code
_entity_poly.pdbx_strand_id
1 'polypeptide(L)' 'MFKRPIITLLSDFGLRDSYVAEMKATILSICPEACIVDISHEVRKFNIRMGAFLLARAARYFPKGTIHVAVVDPGVGTE' A
#
# COMPACT_ATOMS: atom_id res chain seq x y z
N MET A 1 -24.18 0.81 -10.85
CA MET A 1 -23.38 -0.13 -10.02
C MET A 1 -22.10 0.58 -9.63
N PHE A 2 -21.93 0.93 -8.36
CA PHE A 2 -20.65 1.46 -7.89
C PHE A 2 -19.61 0.33 -8.00
N LYS A 3 -18.56 0.57 -8.78
CA LYS A 3 -17.50 -0.42 -9.00
C LYS A 3 -16.67 -0.48 -7.73
N ARG A 4 -16.59 -1.65 -7.11
CA ARG A 4 -15.77 -1.89 -5.91
C ARG A 4 -14.34 -1.39 -6.15
N PRO A 5 -13.86 -0.33 -5.46
CA PRO A 5 -12.54 0.21 -5.74
C PRO A 5 -11.47 -0.77 -5.26
N ILE A 6 -10.41 -0.94 -6.05
CA ILE A 6 -9.24 -1.74 -5.66
C ILE A 6 -8.19 -0.77 -5.15
N ILE A 7 -7.71 -1.00 -3.93
CA ILE A 7 -6.63 -0.23 -3.32
C ILE A 7 -5.50 -1.21 -3.03
N THR A 8 -4.33 -0.98 -3.62
CA THR A 8 -3.17 -1.82 -3.34
C THR A 8 -2.25 -1.18 -2.32
N LEU A 9 -1.65 -1.97 -1.44
CA LEU A 9 -0.72 -1.47 -0.42
C LEU A 9 0.70 -1.97 -0.65
N LEU A 10 1.68 -1.07 -0.56
CA LEU A 10 3.10 -1.38 -0.48
C LEU A 10 3.73 -0.58 0.65
N SER A 11 4.53 -1.20 1.51
CA SER A 11 5.33 -0.46 2.49
C SER A 11 6.60 -1.17 2.93
N ASP A 12 7.41 -0.47 3.73
CA ASP A 12 8.58 -1.01 4.44
C ASP A 12 8.35 -1.23 5.94
N PHE A 13 7.08 -1.31 6.36
CA PHE A 13 6.70 -1.47 7.77
C PHE A 13 6.91 -2.90 8.31
N GLY A 14 7.03 -3.89 7.42
CA GLY A 14 6.96 -5.30 7.77
C GLY A 14 5.56 -5.72 8.21
N LEU A 15 5.43 -7.00 8.56
CA LEU A 15 4.19 -7.59 9.08
C LEU A 15 4.23 -7.91 10.59
N ARG A 16 5.29 -7.48 11.29
CA ARG A 16 5.47 -7.75 12.73
C ARG A 16 4.63 -6.84 13.62
N ASP A 17 4.51 -5.57 13.24
CA ASP A 17 3.79 -4.56 13.98
C ASP A 17 2.39 -4.30 13.38
N SER A 18 1.56 -3.49 14.05
CA SER A 18 0.16 -3.25 13.71
C SER A 18 -0.09 -2.29 12.53
N TYR A 19 0.93 -1.56 12.06
CA TYR A 19 0.74 -0.46 11.10
C TYR A 19 -0.02 -0.86 9.83
N VAL A 20 0.22 -2.05 9.28
CA VAL A 20 -0.51 -2.55 8.10
C VAL A 20 -1.99 -2.77 8.40
N ALA A 21 -2.32 -3.28 9.59
CA ALA A 21 -3.71 -3.47 10.01
C ALA A 21 -4.40 -2.12 10.21
N GLU A 22 -3.71 -1.14 10.80
CA GLU A 22 -4.23 0.22 10.99
C GLU A 22 -4.51 0.91 9.65
N MET A 23 -3.59 0.83 8.67
CA MET A 23 -3.83 1.34 7.31
C MET A 23 -5.09 0.73 6.69
N LYS A 24 -5.26 -0.59 6.81
CA LYS A 24 -6.43 -1.30 6.27
C LYS A 24 -7.71 -0.89 6.98
N ALA A 25 -7.69 -0.77 8.31
CA ALA A 25 -8.82 -0.33 9.10
C ALA A 25 -9.25 1.10 8.74
N THR A 26 -8.30 2.02 8.55
CA THR A 26 -8.59 3.38 8.10
C THR A 26 -9.19 3.42 6.69
N ILE A 27 -8.68 2.60 5.77
CA ILE A 27 -9.28 2.50 4.42
C ILE A 27 -10.72 1.99 4.52
N LEU A 28 -10.96 0.93 5.28
CA LEU A 28 -12.28 0.30 5.40
C LEU A 28 -13.27 1.16 6.19
N SER A 29 -12.83 2.03 7.10
CA SER A 29 -13.73 2.96 7.78
C SER A 29 -14.25 4.07 6.86
N ILE A 30 -13.47 4.44 5.84
CA ILE A 30 -13.84 5.46 4.84
C ILE A 30 -14.58 4.84 3.65
N CYS A 31 -14.13 3.67 3.18
CA CYS A 31 -14.70 2.94 2.05
C CYS A 31 -14.82 1.45 2.42
N PRO A 32 -15.91 1.06 3.11
CA PRO A 32 -16.11 -0.30 3.59
C PRO A 32 -16.13 -1.36 2.48
N GLU A 33 -16.54 -0.96 1.28
CA GLU A 33 -16.57 -1.81 0.11
C GLU A 33 -15.20 -1.98 -0.57
N ALA A 34 -14.13 -1.29 -0.16
CA ALA A 34 -12.84 -1.41 -0.84
C ALA A 34 -12.35 -2.87 -0.93
N CYS A 35 -11.71 -3.20 -2.05
CA CYS A 35 -10.92 -4.42 -2.19
C CYS A 35 -9.45 -4.07 -1.96
N ILE A 36 -8.91 -4.49 -0.81
CA ILE A 36 -7.52 -4.21 -0.46
C ILE A 36 -6.64 -5.37 -0.89
N VAL A 37 -5.54 -5.07 -1.60
CA VAL A 37 -4.57 -6.07 -2.07
C VAL A 37 -3.16 -5.64 -1.68
N ASP A 38 -2.46 -6.43 -0.88
CA ASP A 38 -1.07 -6.12 -0.55
C ASP A 38 -0.16 -6.52 -1.72
N ILE A 39 0.67 -5.58 -2.17
CA ILE A 39 1.79 -5.85 -3.08
C ILE A 39 2.95 -6.43 -2.27
N SER A 40 3.38 -5.72 -1.22
CA SER A 40 4.41 -6.17 -0.27
C SER A 40 4.53 -5.19 0.89
N HIS A 41 4.70 -5.69 2.09
CA HIS A 41 5.08 -4.89 3.26
C HIS A 41 6.52 -5.16 3.72
N GLU A 42 7.25 -5.98 2.95
CA GLU A 42 8.61 -6.43 3.27
C GLU A 42 9.64 -5.69 2.41
N VAL A 43 9.34 -4.46 1.98
CA VAL A 43 10.36 -3.58 1.40
C VAL A 43 11.41 -3.34 2.47
N ARG A 44 12.70 -3.45 2.10
CA ARG A 44 13.77 -3.14 3.04
C ARG A 44 13.59 -1.71 3.55
N LYS A 45 13.61 -1.54 4.88
CA LYS A 45 13.47 -0.25 5.56
C LYS A 45 14.24 0.86 4.82
N PHE A 46 13.53 1.93 4.49
CA PHE A 46 14.00 3.14 3.82
C PHE A 46 14.49 2.96 2.38
N ASN A 47 14.33 1.79 1.78
CA ASN A 47 14.79 1.52 0.42
C ASN A 47 13.77 1.93 -0.65
N ILE A 48 13.71 3.23 -0.92
CA ILE A 48 12.79 3.84 -1.89
C ILE A 48 12.90 3.17 -3.27
N ARG A 49 14.13 2.83 -3.71
CA ARG A 49 14.37 2.20 -5.03
C ARG A 49 13.75 0.81 -5.12
N MET A 50 13.84 0.02 -4.05
CA MET A 50 13.20 -1.30 -4.00
C MET A 50 11.67 -1.17 -4.04
N GLY A 51 11.10 -0.25 -3.24
CA GLY A 51 9.66 0.02 -3.26
C GLY A 51 9.17 0.44 -4.65
N ALA A 52 9.86 1.37 -5.30
CA ALA A 52 9.55 1.83 -6.66
C ALA A 52 9.62 0.69 -7.69
N PHE A 53 10.63 -0.18 -7.61
CA PHE A 53 10.76 -1.34 -8.49
C PHE A 53 9.60 -2.32 -8.33
N LEU A 54 9.26 -2.69 -7.10
CA LEU A 54 8.15 -3.61 -6.82
C LEU A 54 6.81 -3.02 -7.25
N LEU A 55 6.58 -1.73 -6.98
CA LEU A 55 5.37 -1.04 -7.41
C LEU A 55 5.24 -1.05 -8.94
N ALA A 56 6.30 -0.66 -9.67
CA ALA A 56 6.30 -0.64 -11.14
C ALA A 56 6.15 -2.04 -11.77
N ARG A 57 6.58 -3.09 -11.06
CA ARG A 57 6.36 -4.49 -11.46
C ARG A 57 4.91 -4.91 -11.26
N ALA A 58 4.32 -4.62 -10.11
CA ALA A 58 2.97 -5.07 -9.76
C ALA A 58 1.86 -4.24 -10.41
N ALA A 59 1.97 -2.91 -10.41
CA ALA A 59 0.90 -1.99 -10.81
C ALA A 59 0.34 -2.26 -12.22
N ARG A 60 1.19 -2.68 -13.16
CA ARG A 60 0.80 -2.98 -14.56
C ARG A 60 -0.23 -4.12 -14.69
N TYR A 61 -0.36 -4.98 -13.68
CA TYR A 61 -1.27 -6.12 -13.70
C TYR A 61 -2.64 -5.79 -13.10
N PHE A 62 -2.77 -4.64 -12.45
CA PHE A 62 -4.04 -4.20 -11.88
C PHE A 62 -4.90 -3.49 -12.95
N PRO A 63 -6.24 -3.61 -12.88
CA PRO A 63 -7.13 -2.99 -13.84
C PRO A 63 -7.07 -1.45 -13.75
N LYS A 64 -7.42 -0.78 -14.86
CA LYS A 64 -7.54 0.67 -14.89
C LYS A 64 -8.51 1.16 -13.81
N GLY A 65 -8.07 2.17 -13.06
CA GLY A 65 -8.83 2.76 -11.94
C GLY A 65 -8.44 2.21 -10.57
N THR A 66 -7.51 1.26 -10.47
CA THR A 66 -6.89 0.87 -9.20
C THR A 66 -6.11 2.05 -8.60
N ILE A 67 -6.24 2.22 -7.29
CA ILE A 67 -5.48 3.18 -6.50
C ILE A 67 -4.30 2.44 -5.87
N HIS A 68 -3.08 2.95 -6.07
CA HIS A 68 -1.88 2.36 -5.48
C HIS A 68 -1.36 3.24 -4.35
N VAL A 69 -1.32 2.71 -3.13
CA VAL A 69 -0.73 3.37 -1.96
C VAL A 69 0.60 2.68 -1.66
N ALA A 70 1.69 3.44 -1.78
CA ALA A 70 3.05 2.96 -1.55
C ALA A 70 3.77 3.89 -0.58
N VAL A 71 4.21 3.38 0.57
CA VAL A 71 4.84 4.15 1.63
C VAL A 71 6.21 3.58 1.95
N VAL A 72 7.26 4.29 1.51
CA VAL A 72 8.64 4.03 1.93
C VAL A 72 9.23 5.40 2.23
N ASP A 73 9.17 5.79 3.50
CA ASP A 73 9.47 7.16 3.91
C ASP A 73 10.54 7.19 5.01
N PRO A 74 11.81 7.50 4.65
CA PRO A 74 12.89 7.69 5.60
C PRO A 74 12.76 8.95 6.47
N GLY A 75 11.95 9.93 6.05
CA GLY A 75 11.75 11.22 6.73
C GLY A 75 10.53 11.25 7.64
N VAL A 76 9.89 10.11 7.90
CA VAL A 76 8.72 10.08 8.78
C VAL A 76 9.11 10.57 10.19
N GLY A 77 8.39 11.57 10.69
CA GLY A 77 8.65 12.18 11.99
C GLY A 77 9.86 13.14 12.04
N THR A 78 10.42 13.52 10.89
CA THR A 78 11.42 14.59 10.79
C THR A 78 10.79 15.91 10.33
N GLU A 79 11.48 17.03 10.56
CA GLU A 79 11.01 18.40 10.22
C GLU A 79 10.91 18.67 8.71
#